data_AF-A0A7J3CAU5-F1
#
_entry.id   AF-A0A7J3CAU5-F1
#
_cell.length_a   1.000
_cell.length_b   1.000
_cell.length_c   1.000
_cell.angle_alpha   90.00
_cell.angle_beta   90.00
_cell.angle_gamma   90.00
#
_symmetry.space_group_name_H-M   'P 1'
#
loop_
_entity.id
_entity.type
_entity.pdbx_description
1 polymer ?
#
loop_
_entity_poly.entity_id
_entity_poly.type
_entity_poly.pdbx_seq_one_letter_code
_entity_poly.pdbx_strand_id
1 'polypeptide(L)'
;MLQNAYGLVIGYITYFMIFRHAGVVAFGIFSFALSFGLIFSFVSDLGINTAHVRMIAAGKDRNEYNNALVLMKVFLTAIYVAVILLSIFFWTVVLHHGFEYKYEYYSILLLFPYFVSLP
;
A
#
# COMPACT_ATOMS: atom_id res chain seq x y z
N MET A 1 -19.58 16.25 0.03
CA MET A 1 -19.57 16.71 -1.38
C MET A 1 -18.35 17.56 -1.70
N LEU A 2 -18.05 18.60 -0.91
CA LEU A 2 -16.87 19.46 -1.12
C LEU A 2 -15.53 18.68 -1.15
N GLN A 3 -15.29 17.81 -0.17
CA GLN A 3 -14.06 16.99 -0.08
C GLN A 3 -13.82 16.12 -1.33
N ASN A 4 -14.88 15.53 -1.89
CA ASN A 4 -14.79 14.70 -3.09
C ASN A 4 -14.43 15.55 -4.32
N ALA A 5 -14.95 16.77 -4.42
CA ALA A 5 -14.62 17.68 -5.51
C ALA A 5 -13.15 18.12 -5.46
N TYR A 6 -12.61 18.42 -4.26
CA TYR A 6 -11.19 18.70 -4.08
C TYR A 6 -10.31 17.53 -4.52
N GLY A 7 -10.65 16.31 -4.10
CA GLY A 7 -9.92 15.10 -4.51
C GLY A 7 -9.91 14.90 -6.03
N LEU A 8 -11.03 15.16 -6.71
CA LEU A 8 -11.15 15.06 -8.16
C LEU A 8 -10.26 16.07 -8.89
N VAL A 9 -10.28 17.34 -8.46
CA VAL A 9 -9.46 18.39 -9.09
C VAL A 9 -7.97 18.10 -8.92
N ILE A 10 -7.55 17.71 -7.71
CA ILE A 10 -6.15 17.35 -7.45
C ILE A 10 -5.76 16.13 -8.28
N GLY A 11 -6.58 15.08 -8.29
CA GLY A 11 -6.33 13.87 -9.07
C GLY A 11 -6.15 14.18 -10.56
N TYR A 12 -7.04 14.99 -11.14
CA TYR A 12 -6.92 15.41 -12.53
C TYR A 12 -5.61 16.14 -12.83
N ILE A 13 -5.24 17.13 -12.00
CA ILE A 13 -3.99 17.88 -12.16
C ILE A 13 -2.78 16.96 -12.04
N THR A 14 -2.78 16.05 -11.07
CA THR A 14 -1.71 15.05 -10.89
C THR A 14 -1.54 14.18 -12.13
N TYR A 15 -2.63 13.60 -12.64
CA TYR A 15 -2.56 12.79 -13.87
C TYR A 15 -2.08 13.61 -15.06
N PHE A 16 -2.58 14.84 -15.22
CA PHE A 16 -2.15 15.73 -16.29
C PHE A 16 -0.63 16.01 -16.23
N MET A 17 -0.08 16.30 -15.05
CA MET A 17 1.34 16.53 -14.88
C MET A 17 2.17 15.28 -15.19
N ILE A 18 1.73 14.10 -14.73
CA ILE A 18 2.42 12.83 -14.98
C ILE A 18 2.46 12.54 -16.49
N PHE A 19 1.33 12.59 -17.17
CA PHE A 19 1.28 12.31 -18.60
C PHE A 19 2.08 13.32 -19.42
N ARG A 20 2.10 14.60 -19.00
CA ARG A 20 2.84 15.65 -19.70
C ARG A 20 4.37 15.51 -19.59
N HIS A 21 4.89 15.06 -18.44
CA HIS A 21 6.34 15.06 -18.16
C HIS A 21 6.97 13.67 -18.19
N ALA A 22 6.29 12.65 -17.67
CA ALA A 22 6.83 11.29 -17.57
C ALA A 22 6.40 10.39 -18.74
N GLY A 23 5.25 10.71 -19.37
CA GLY A 23 4.69 9.92 -20.46
C GLY A 23 3.97 8.65 -20.00
N VAL A 24 3.37 7.93 -20.96
CA VAL A 24 2.47 6.80 -20.70
C VAL A 24 3.22 5.59 -20.13
N VAL A 25 4.43 5.31 -20.61
CA VAL A 25 5.22 4.14 -20.17
C VAL A 25 5.61 4.27 -18.70
N ALA A 26 6.10 5.43 -18.27
CA ALA A 26 6.46 5.67 -16.88
C ALA A 26 5.26 5.54 -15.93
N PHE A 27 4.09 6.05 -16.36
CA PHE A 27 2.84 5.88 -15.61
C PHE A 27 2.40 4.42 -15.51
N GLY A 28 2.61 3.62 -16.57
CA GLY A 28 2.33 2.18 -16.57
C GLY A 28 3.19 1.44 -15.54
N ILE A 29 4.51 1.67 -15.54
CA ILE A 29 5.46 1.06 -14.60
C ILE A 29 5.11 1.44 -13.15
N PHE A 30 4.78 2.71 -12.92
CA PHE A 30 4.36 3.20 -11.61
C PHE A 30 3.04 2.56 -11.14
N SER A 31 2.04 2.52 -12.02
CA SER A 31 0.74 1.93 -11.74
C SER A 31 0.84 0.42 -11.47
N PHE A 32 1.71 -0.28 -12.19
CA PHE A 32 2.03 -1.68 -11.93
C PHE A 32 2.60 -1.85 -10.52
N ALA A 33 3.63 -1.08 -10.17
CA ALA A 33 4.28 -1.18 -8.87
C ALA A 33 3.30 -0.85 -7.72
N LEU A 34 2.47 0.18 -7.87
CA LEU A 34 1.41 0.50 -6.91
C LEU A 34 0.41 -0.65 -6.76
N SER A 35 -0.11 -1.16 -7.88
CA SER A 35 -1.12 -2.23 -7.88
C SER A 35 -0.56 -3.50 -7.24
N PHE A 36 0.70 -3.83 -7.50
CA PHE A 36 1.38 -4.97 -6.90
C PHE A 36 1.38 -4.91 -5.37
N GLY A 37 1.76 -3.77 -4.78
CA GLY A 37 1.71 -3.61 -3.32
C GLY A 37 0.28 -3.57 -2.77
N LEU A 38 -0.65 -2.93 -3.48
CA LEU A 38 -2.05 -2.82 -3.06
C LEU A 38 -2.79 -4.15 -3.03
N ILE A 39 -2.45 -5.11 -3.91
CA ILE A 39 -3.05 -6.45 -3.90
C ILE A 39 -2.83 -7.15 -2.55
N PHE A 40 -1.70 -6.88 -1.88
CA PHE A 40 -1.40 -7.45 -0.56
C PHE A 40 -1.86 -6.58 0.62
N SER A 41 -2.47 -5.41 0.38
CA SER A 41 -2.87 -4.47 1.44
C SER A 41 -3.86 -5.06 2.45
N PHE A 42 -4.65 -6.07 2.06
CA PHE A 42 -5.53 -6.78 3.00
C PHE A 42 -4.74 -7.48 4.13
N VAL A 43 -3.47 -7.82 3.90
CA VAL A 43 -2.60 -8.43 4.91
C VAL A 43 -2.26 -7.43 6.01
N SER A 44 -2.16 -6.13 5.69
CA SER A 44 -1.85 -5.09 6.67
C SER A 44 -3.07 -4.65 7.49
N ASP A 45 -4.29 -4.93 7.03
CA ASP A 45 -5.53 -4.71 7.78
C ASP A 45 -6.44 -5.94 7.69
N LEU A 46 -6.14 -6.96 8.51
CA LEU A 46 -6.96 -8.17 8.67
C LEU A 46 -8.26 -7.91 9.46
N GLY A 47 -8.90 -6.76 9.24
CA GLY A 47 -10.11 -6.33 9.96
C GLY A 47 -9.84 -5.81 11.37
N ILE A 48 -8.60 -5.48 11.69
CA ILE A 48 -8.20 -4.98 13.02
C ILE A 48 -8.85 -3.62 13.28
N ASN A 49 -8.96 -2.76 12.27
CA ASN A 49 -9.66 -1.49 12.39
C ASN A 49 -11.14 -1.69 12.79
N THR A 50 -11.84 -2.66 12.18
CA THR A 50 -13.23 -2.98 12.53
C THR A 50 -13.35 -3.56 13.94
N ALA A 51 -12.44 -4.44 14.33
CA ALA A 51 -12.40 -5.01 15.67
C ALA A 51 -12.17 -3.92 16.75
N HIS A 52 -11.25 -2.99 16.49
CA HIS A 52 -10.93 -1.89 17.40
C HIS A 52 -12.13 -0.96 17.63
N VAL A 53 -12.81 -0.53 16.56
CA VAL A 53 -14.02 0.30 16.67
C VAL A 53 -15.11 -0.41 17.49
N ARG A 54 -15.29 -1.72 17.28
CA ARG A 54 -16.26 -2.52 18.04
C ARG A 54 -15.91 -2.62 19.53
N MET A 55 -14.62 -2.76 19.86
CA MET A 55 -14.17 -2.85 21.25
C MET A 55 -14.32 -1.52 22.01
N ILE A 56 -14.05 -0.39 21.34
CA ILE A 56 -14.31 0.94 21.91
C ILE A 56 -15.80 1.17 22.11
N ALA A 57 -16.63 0.77 21.15
CA ALA A 57 -18.08 0.88 21.25
C ALA A 57 -18.67 0.03 22.39
N ALA A 58 -18.03 -1.09 22.73
CA ALA A 58 -18.40 -1.95 23.86
C ALA A 58 -18.03 -1.37 25.24
N GLY A 59 -17.51 -0.15 25.32
CA GLY A 59 -17.22 0.55 26.57
C GLY A 59 -15.93 0.09 27.26
N LYS A 60 -15.03 -0.58 26.54
CA LYS A 60 -13.71 -0.97 27.08
C LYS A 60 -12.76 0.22 27.17
N ASP A 61 -11.75 0.11 28.04
CA ASP A 61 -10.79 1.18 28.28
C ASP A 61 -10.04 1.56 26.99
N ARG A 62 -10.15 2.83 26.60
CA ARG A 62 -9.59 3.30 25.32
C ARG A 62 -8.07 3.23 25.29
N ASN A 63 -7.41 3.40 26.43
CA ASN A 63 -5.96 3.52 26.46
C ASN A 63 -5.26 2.18 26.18
N GLU A 64 -5.75 1.11 26.82
CA GLU A 64 -5.23 -0.24 26.62
C GLU A 64 -5.43 -0.73 25.17
N TYR A 65 -6.61 -0.50 24.61
CA TYR A 65 -6.95 -0.95 23.25
C TYR A 65 -6.26 -0.13 22.16
N ASN A 66 -5.93 1.14 22.41
CA ASN A 66 -5.16 1.94 21.47
C ASN A 66 -3.70 1.48 21.40
N ASN A 67 -3.08 1.16 22.54
CA ASN A 67 -1.73 0.59 22.56
C ASN A 67 -1.68 -0.78 21.86
N ALA A 68 -2.67 -1.64 22.12
CA ALA A 68 -2.79 -2.92 21.44
C ALA A 68 -3.00 -2.75 19.92
N LEU A 69 -3.79 -1.76 19.48
CA LEU A 69 -4.00 -1.45 18.06
C LEU A 69 -2.67 -1.10 17.37
N VAL A 70 -1.91 -0.17 17.94
CA VAL A 70 -0.64 0.27 17.36
C VAL A 70 0.35 -0.90 17.26
N LEU A 71 0.47 -1.70 18.33
CA LEU A 71 1.34 -2.87 18.34
C LEU A 71 0.94 -3.87 17.23
N MET A 72 -0.35 -4.17 17.12
CA MET A 72 -0.87 -5.10 16.12
C MET A 72 -0.70 -4.56 14.70
N LYS A 73 -0.90 -3.25 14.48
CA LYS A 73 -0.65 -2.62 13.17
C LYS A 73 0.82 -2.73 12.79
N VAL A 74 1.75 -2.37 13.67
CA VAL A 74 3.20 -2.50 13.39
C VAL A 74 3.57 -3.94 13.04
N PHE A 75 3.02 -4.91 13.78
CA PHE A 75 3.24 -6.33 13.49
C PHE A 75 2.68 -6.75 12.12
N LEU A 76 1.45 -6.35 11.78
CA LEU A 76 0.86 -6.63 10.48
C LEU A 76 1.59 -5.94 9.33
N THR A 77 2.09 -4.72 9.55
CA THR A 77 2.93 -4.00 8.58
C THR A 77 4.23 -4.78 8.31
N ALA A 78 4.85 -5.35 9.34
CA ALA A 78 6.05 -6.17 9.17
C ALA A 78 5.75 -7.45 8.35
N ILE A 79 4.60 -8.10 8.60
CA ILE A 79 4.15 -9.26 7.81
C ILE A 79 3.88 -8.84 6.36
N TYR A 80 3.17 -7.73 6.14
CA TYR A 80 2.86 -7.22 4.81
C TYR A 80 4.13 -6.93 4.00
N VAL A 81 5.12 -6.30 4.61
CA VAL A 81 6.47 -6.08 4.05
C VAL A 81 7.13 -7.41 3.68
N ALA A 82 7.09 -8.40 4.58
CA ALA A 82 7.66 -9.71 4.31
C ALA A 82 6.97 -10.41 3.13
N VAL A 83 5.63 -10.31 3.03
CA VAL A 83 4.85 -10.88 1.92
C VAL A 83 5.23 -10.25 0.59
N ILE A 84 5.40 -8.92 0.51
CA ILE A 84 5.85 -8.23 -0.70
C ILE A 84 7.22 -8.74 -1.14
N LEU A 85 8.19 -8.79 -0.21
CA LEU A 85 9.54 -9.26 -0.51
C LEU A 85 9.56 -10.73 -0.93
N LEU A 86 8.79 -11.59 -0.25
CA LEU A 86 8.64 -13.01 -0.61
C LEU A 86 7.99 -13.18 -1.98
N SER A 87 7.01 -12.35 -2.33
CA SER A 87 6.36 -12.38 -3.65
C SER A 87 7.36 -12.04 -4.76
N ILE A 88 8.17 -10.99 -4.57
CA ILE A 88 9.25 -10.62 -5.50
C ILE A 88 10.29 -11.75 -5.59
N PHE A 89 10.70 -12.32 -4.45
CA PHE A 89 11.65 -13.42 -4.40
C PHE A 89 11.12 -14.66 -5.14
N PHE A 90 9.87 -15.02 -4.91
CA PHE A 90 9.22 -16.14 -5.60
C PHE A 90 9.18 -15.92 -7.11
N TRP A 91 8.80 -14.72 -7.55
CA TRP A 91 8.77 -14.37 -8.97
C TRP A 91 10.15 -14.45 -9.65
N THR A 92 11.14 -13.82 -9.02
CA THR A 92 12.48 -13.66 -9.63
C THR A 92 13.36 -14.89 -9.51
N VAL A 93 13.30 -15.61 -8.38
CA VAL A 93 14.21 -16.72 -8.06
C VAL A 93 13.56 -18.07 -8.33
N VAL A 94 12.28 -18.26 -7.99
CA VAL A 94 11.64 -19.57 -8.12
C VAL A 94 11.10 -19.75 -9.55
N LEU A 95 10.35 -18.79 -10.06
CA LEU A 95 9.78 -18.83 -11.41
C LEU A 95 10.81 -18.47 -12.50
N HIS A 96 11.97 -17.95 -12.13
CA HIS A 96 13.01 -17.48 -13.07
C HIS A 96 12.48 -16.48 -14.11
N HIS A 97 11.41 -15.76 -13.77
CA HIS A 97 10.81 -14.76 -14.65
C HIS A 97 11.44 -13.40 -14.40
N GLY A 98 11.76 -12.71 -15.51
CA GLY A 98 12.14 -11.30 -15.47
C GLY A 98 10.92 -10.39 -15.37
N PHE A 99 11.16 -9.15 -14.97
CA PHE A 99 10.22 -8.05 -15.19
C PHE A 99 10.36 -7.55 -16.64
N GLU A 100 9.26 -7.08 -17.25
CA GLU A 100 9.24 -6.63 -18.65
C GLU A 100 10.15 -5.40 -18.82
N TYR A 101 10.14 -4.52 -17.82
CA TYR A 101 11.09 -3.43 -17.68
C TYR A 101 11.90 -3.56 -16.40
N LYS A 102 13.22 -3.35 -16.48
CA LYS A 102 14.12 -3.31 -15.31
C LYS A 102 13.65 -2.31 -14.24
N TYR A 103 12.94 -1.25 -14.66
CA TYR A 103 12.44 -0.20 -13.79
C TYR A 103 11.27 -0.64 -12.91
N GLU A 104 10.53 -1.70 -13.24
CA GLU A 104 9.41 -2.21 -12.43
C GLU A 104 9.87 -2.64 -11.03
N TYR A 105 10.98 -3.38 -10.97
CA TYR A 105 11.59 -3.78 -9.71
C TYR A 105 11.98 -2.57 -8.84
N TYR A 106 12.64 -1.56 -9.44
CA TYR A 106 13.04 -0.36 -8.72
C TYR A 106 11.84 0.48 -8.27
N SER A 107 10.77 0.54 -9.08
CA SER A 107 9.55 1.26 -8.71
C SER A 107 8.84 0.62 -7.52
N ILE A 108 8.81 -0.71 -7.42
CA ILE A 108 8.26 -1.40 -6.24
C ILE A 108 9.06 -1.06 -4.98
N LEU A 109 10.40 -1.07 -5.07
CA LEU A 109 11.27 -0.70 -3.95
C LEU A 109 11.17 0.79 -3.58
N LEU A 110 10.97 1.67 -4.56
CA LEU A 110 10.80 3.12 -4.30
C LEU A 110 9.47 3.40 -3.60
N LEU A 111 8.43 2.62 -3.90
CA LEU A 111 7.11 2.70 -3.26
C LEU A 111 7.03 1.99 -1.90
N PHE A 112 8.11 1.37 -1.44
CA PHE A 112 8.13 0.67 -0.17
C PHE A 112 7.74 1.54 1.04
N PRO A 113 8.23 2.79 1.18
CA PRO A 113 7.79 3.68 2.26
C PRO A 113 6.30 4.01 2.20
N TYR A 114 5.74 4.10 0.99
CA TYR A 114 4.31 4.32 0.79
C TYR A 114 3.50 3.12 1.28
N PHE A 115 3.93 1.91 0.96
CA PHE A 115 3.30 0.67 1.44
C PHE A 115 3.36 0.55 2.97
N VAL A 116 4.48 0.93 3.60
CA VAL A 116 4.60 0.93 5.07
C VAL A 116 3.67 1.96 5.75
N SER A 117 3.31 3.04 5.05
CA SER A 117 2.41 4.09 5.55
C SER A 117 0.91 3.83 5.32
N LEU A 118 0.58 2.81 4.53
CA LEU A 118 -0.78 2.42 4.19
C LEU A 118 -1.64 1.83 5.34
N PRO A 119 -1.08 1.11 6.34
CA PRO A 119 -1.83 0.59 7.49
C PRO A 119 -2.22 1.65 8.54
#